data_AF-O85093-F1
#
_entry.id   AF-O85093-F1
#
_cell.length_a   1.000
_cell.length_b   1.000
_cell.length_c   1.000
_cell.angle_alpha   90.00
_cell.angle_beta   90.00
_cell.angle_gamma   90.00
#
_symmetry.space_group_name_H-M   'P 1'
#
loop_
_entity.id
_entity.type
_entity.pdbx_description
1 polymer ?
#
loop_
_entity_poly.entity_id
_entity_poly.type
_entity_poly.pdbx_seq_one_letter_code
_entity_poly.pdbx_strand_id
1 'polypeptide(L)'
;MSALRLRKVDALLAQATRELGAGQSLGFSAAGQDAELTLLPLLADAGEPAGAVWLSTAIGPLLLSDAEALLSLLGDIPLTLGGEQQAWYWQLFNQRLSPTVARLLAPVEPLHNKPQAPTLGCRVQIRRGGEQLHAHMHATPDTLLRLLRSASWQARTRTVDESWSVASPLIIGEMSLTREQIASLRPGDVVLPAHCQFDSAGQGFLSLAGRQWAAQTDQHAQRLFLRLSHEEHRHHEY
;
A
#
# COMPACT_ATOMS: atom_id res chain seq x y z
N MET A 1 22.37 -21.66 -9.11
CA MET A 1 21.99 -20.54 -8.20
C MET A 1 21.04 -21.08 -7.16
N SER A 2 21.32 -20.90 -5.87
CA SER A 2 20.38 -21.27 -4.81
C SER A 2 19.19 -20.32 -4.87
N ALA A 3 17.97 -20.83 -5.00
CA ALA A 3 16.78 -19.99 -5.03
C ALA A 3 16.68 -19.18 -3.73
N LEU A 4 16.48 -17.86 -3.84
CA LEU A 4 16.23 -16.98 -2.70
C LEU A 4 15.05 -17.53 -1.89
N ARG A 5 15.32 -18.01 -0.68
CA ARG A 5 14.27 -18.45 0.26
C ARG A 5 13.61 -17.22 0.86
N LEU A 6 12.60 -16.69 0.18
CA LEU A 6 11.77 -15.62 0.70
C LEU A 6 10.82 -16.17 1.79
N ARG A 7 10.57 -15.37 2.83
CA ARG A 7 9.55 -15.71 3.83
C ARG A 7 8.19 -15.83 3.15
N LYS A 8 7.39 -16.83 3.56
CA LYS A 8 5.98 -16.87 3.16
C LYS A 8 5.27 -15.72 3.85
N VAL A 9 4.56 -14.91 3.08
CA VAL A 9 3.68 -13.86 3.58
C VAL A 9 2.25 -14.33 3.40
N ASP A 10 1.45 -14.23 4.45
CA ASP A 10 0.02 -14.52 4.39
C ASP A 10 -0.67 -13.64 3.32
N ALA A 11 -1.58 -14.24 2.54
CA ALA A 11 -2.20 -13.55 1.41
C ALA A 11 -3.05 -12.35 1.83
N LEU A 12 -3.77 -12.45 2.96
CA LEU A 12 -4.60 -11.35 3.49
C LEU A 12 -3.71 -10.23 4.04
N LEU A 13 -2.65 -10.58 4.76
CA LEU A 13 -1.66 -9.60 5.22
C LEU A 13 -1.04 -8.84 4.04
N ALA A 14 -0.66 -9.55 2.99
CA ALA A 14 -0.10 -8.96 1.78
C ALA A 14 -1.12 -8.05 1.06
N GLN A 15 -2.40 -8.41 1.06
CA GLN A 15 -3.46 -7.59 0.47
C GLN A 15 -3.72 -6.32 1.28
N ALA A 16 -3.88 -6.45 2.59
CA ALA A 16 -4.12 -5.33 3.51
C ALA A 16 -2.97 -4.31 3.46
N THR A 17 -1.72 -4.78 3.46
CA THR A 17 -0.54 -3.91 3.37
C THR A 17 -0.41 -3.23 2.01
N ARG A 18 -0.80 -3.87 0.90
CA ARG A 18 -0.85 -3.23 -0.42
C ARG A 18 -1.90 -2.12 -0.49
N GLU A 19 -3.10 -2.38 0.01
CA GLU A 19 -4.18 -1.37 0.02
C GLU A 19 -3.82 -0.19 0.93
N LEU A 20 -3.24 -0.45 2.11
CA LEU A 20 -2.78 0.60 3.02
C LEU A 20 -1.52 1.33 2.52
N GLY A 21 -0.66 0.67 1.74
CA GLY A 21 0.67 1.16 1.38
C GLY A 21 0.69 2.48 0.61
N ALA A 22 -0.37 2.78 -0.14
CA ALA A 22 -0.55 4.07 -0.80
C ALA A 22 -0.94 5.20 0.17
N GLY A 23 -1.28 4.88 1.42
CA GLY A 23 -2.06 5.75 2.28
C GLY A 23 -3.51 5.87 1.78
N GLN A 24 -4.46 6.02 2.69
CA GLN A 24 -5.88 6.07 2.38
C GLN A 24 -6.50 7.26 3.11
N SER A 25 -7.27 8.11 2.42
CA SER A 25 -8.01 9.22 3.02
C SER A 25 -9.51 9.07 2.83
N LEU A 26 -10.27 9.50 3.82
CA LEU A 26 -11.72 9.52 3.83
C LEU A 26 -12.19 10.88 4.33
N GLY A 27 -12.86 11.63 3.45
CA GLY A 27 -13.56 12.85 3.83
C GLY A 27 -14.90 12.56 4.48
N PHE A 28 -15.25 13.31 5.51
CA PHE A 28 -16.55 13.26 6.19
C PHE A 28 -16.87 14.62 6.83
N SER A 29 -18.07 14.77 7.38
CA SER A 29 -18.45 15.97 8.13
C SER A 29 -18.88 15.59 9.54
N ALA A 30 -18.38 16.32 10.54
CA ALA A 30 -18.71 16.15 11.96
C ALA A 30 -18.85 17.54 12.60
N ALA A 31 -19.86 17.73 13.45
CA ALA A 31 -20.18 19.00 14.09
C ALA A 31 -20.30 20.19 13.12
N GLY A 32 -20.79 19.94 11.90
CA GLY A 32 -20.90 20.95 10.84
C GLY A 32 -19.57 21.41 10.23
N GLN A 33 -18.47 20.71 10.53
CA GLN A 33 -17.14 20.98 9.96
C GLN A 33 -16.71 19.84 9.05
N ASP A 34 -16.01 20.18 7.99
CA ASP A 34 -15.34 19.20 7.15
C ASP A 34 -14.16 18.58 7.92
N ALA A 35 -14.05 17.26 7.80
CA ALA A 35 -13.04 16.46 8.44
C ALA A 35 -12.44 15.44 7.46
N GLU A 36 -11.20 15.07 7.71
CA GLU A 36 -10.47 14.08 6.93
C GLU A 36 -9.84 13.07 7.89
N LEU A 37 -10.16 11.79 7.67
CA LEU A 37 -9.53 10.66 8.32
C LEU A 37 -8.53 10.05 7.34
N THR A 38 -7.27 9.93 7.74
CA THR A 38 -6.20 9.35 6.93
C THR A 38 -5.58 8.15 7.64
N LEU A 39 -5.45 7.05 6.92
CA LEU A 39 -4.71 5.85 7.32
C LEU A 39 -3.40 5.80 6.54
N LEU A 40 -2.28 5.63 7.25
CA LEU A 40 -0.95 5.54 6.66
C LEU A 40 -0.24 4.26 7.11
N PRO A 41 0.63 3.68 6.27
CA PRO A 41 1.43 2.54 6.67
C PRO A 41 2.33 2.90 7.85
N LEU A 42 2.44 1.96 8.80
CA LEU A 42 3.42 2.04 9.87
C LEU A 42 4.70 1.34 9.41
N LEU A 43 5.82 2.07 9.37
CA LEU A 43 7.07 1.59 8.77
C LEU A 43 7.82 0.55 9.63
N ALA A 44 7.38 0.31 10.86
CA ALA A 44 8.00 -0.60 11.79
C ALA A 44 6.95 -1.46 12.48
N ASP A 45 7.39 -2.62 12.97
CA ASP A 45 6.65 -3.45 13.92
C ASP A 45 6.66 -2.74 15.30
N ALA A 46 6.10 -1.53 15.35
CA ALA A 46 5.83 -0.89 16.62
C ALA A 46 4.74 -1.76 17.23
N GLY A 47 5.08 -2.43 18.34
CA GLY A 47 4.10 -3.22 19.07
C GLY A 47 2.89 -2.38 19.46
N GLU A 48 1.89 -3.05 20.03
CA GLU A 48 0.67 -2.39 20.49
C GLU A 48 1.00 -1.17 21.39
N PRO A 49 0.45 0.02 21.09
CA PRO A 49 0.79 1.22 21.83
C PRO A 49 0.34 1.10 23.28
N ALA A 50 1.17 1.57 24.21
CA ALA A 50 0.82 1.59 25.62
C ALA A 50 -0.44 2.45 25.85
N GLY A 51 -1.37 1.94 26.66
CA GLY A 51 -2.65 2.63 26.95
C GLY A 51 -3.66 2.60 25.81
N ALA A 52 -3.42 1.85 24.73
CA ALA A 52 -4.41 1.68 23.68
C ALA A 52 -5.62 0.86 24.16
N VAL A 53 -6.79 1.15 23.59
CA VAL A 53 -8.06 0.57 24.00
C VAL A 53 -8.64 -0.29 22.88
N TRP A 54 -9.01 -1.51 23.23
CA TRP A 54 -9.73 -2.42 22.34
C TRP A 54 -11.19 -2.02 22.26
N LEU A 55 -11.70 -1.94 21.04
CA LEU A 55 -13.07 -1.61 20.71
C LEU A 55 -13.66 -2.68 19.82
N SER A 56 -14.91 -3.04 20.10
CA SER A 56 -15.77 -3.81 19.20
C SER A 56 -16.44 -2.82 18.25
N THR A 57 -16.44 -3.14 16.95
CA THR A 57 -17.04 -2.32 15.89
C THR A 57 -17.73 -3.20 14.86
N ALA A 58 -18.58 -2.63 14.00
CA ALA A 58 -19.27 -3.37 12.94
C ALA A 58 -18.34 -4.09 11.94
N ILE A 59 -17.10 -3.60 11.76
CA ILE A 59 -16.10 -4.22 10.88
C ILE A 59 -15.21 -5.24 11.61
N GLY A 60 -15.35 -5.34 12.93
CA GLY A 60 -14.56 -6.20 13.81
C GLY A 60 -13.72 -5.42 14.83
N PRO A 61 -12.90 -6.12 15.62
CA PRO A 61 -12.12 -5.50 16.70
C PRO A 61 -11.04 -4.54 16.20
N LEU A 62 -10.92 -3.38 16.85
CA LEU A 62 -9.88 -2.38 16.63
C LEU A 62 -9.20 -2.02 17.95
N LEU A 63 -7.88 -1.88 17.93
CA LEU A 63 -7.12 -1.30 19.03
C LEU A 63 -6.71 0.11 18.65
N LEU A 64 -7.08 1.12 19.44
CA LEU A 64 -6.78 2.52 19.17
C LEU A 64 -5.93 3.12 20.29
N SER A 65 -4.81 3.77 19.93
CA SER A 65 -4.17 4.74 20.83
C SER A 65 -4.99 6.02 20.87
N ASP A 66 -4.90 6.77 21.97
CA ASP A 66 -5.57 8.07 22.11
C ASP A 66 -7.07 8.00 21.80
N ALA A 67 -7.70 6.87 22.16
CA ALA A 67 -9.03 6.49 21.71
C ALA A 67 -10.09 7.55 22.05
N GLU A 68 -10.05 8.12 23.26
CA GLU A 68 -10.95 9.23 23.66
C GLU A 68 -10.87 10.42 22.71
N ALA A 69 -9.65 10.93 22.48
CA ALA A 69 -9.42 12.08 21.63
C ALA A 69 -9.78 11.79 20.17
N LEU A 70 -9.37 10.63 19.65
CA LEU A 70 -9.63 10.24 18.26
C LEU A 70 -11.13 10.09 18.00
N LEU A 71 -11.83 9.35 18.85
CA LEU A 71 -13.27 9.10 18.69
C LEU A 71 -14.09 10.37 18.92
N SER A 72 -13.66 11.27 19.80
CA SER A 72 -14.30 12.59 19.99
C SER A 72 -14.27 13.46 18.72
N LEU A 73 -13.25 13.31 17.88
CA LEU A 73 -13.13 14.04 16.62
C LEU A 73 -13.99 13.44 15.49
N LEU A 74 -14.49 12.21 15.63
CA LEU A 74 -15.28 11.51 14.61
C LEU A 74 -16.80 11.81 14.66
N GLY A 75 -17.25 12.52 15.70
CA GLY A 75 -18.65 12.84 15.94
C GLY A 75 -18.85 14.21 16.56
N ASP A 76 -20.06 14.42 17.09
CA ASP A 76 -20.54 15.71 17.61
C ASP A 76 -20.34 15.86 19.12
N ILE A 77 -20.05 14.77 19.84
CA ILE A 77 -19.89 14.77 21.29
C ILE A 77 -18.54 14.18 21.69
N PRO A 78 -17.97 14.63 22.82
CA PRO A 78 -16.76 14.02 23.36
C PRO A 78 -17.04 12.60 23.86
N LEU A 79 -16.06 11.72 23.66
CA LEU A 79 -15.99 10.41 24.28
C LEU A 79 -15.14 10.49 25.56
N THR A 80 -15.65 9.89 26.64
CA THR A 80 -14.86 9.54 27.82
C THR A 80 -14.86 8.02 28.01
N LEU A 81 -13.71 7.47 28.35
CA LEU A 81 -13.47 6.09 28.76
C LEU A 81 -13.21 6.00 30.26
N GLY A 82 -13.01 7.13 30.95
CA GLY A 82 -12.87 7.18 32.41
C GLY A 82 -14.19 6.88 33.14
N GLY A 83 -14.12 6.01 34.16
CA GLY A 83 -15.27 5.63 35.01
C GLY A 83 -16.08 4.43 34.50
N GLU A 84 -17.12 4.04 35.24
CA GLU A 84 -18.04 2.97 34.82
C GLU A 84 -18.91 3.45 33.65
N GLN A 85 -18.62 2.97 32.45
CA GLN A 85 -19.38 3.31 31.25
C GLN A 85 -20.68 2.51 31.19
N GLN A 86 -21.81 3.21 31.33
CA GLN A 86 -23.14 2.61 31.21
C GLN A 86 -23.53 2.42 29.74
N ALA A 87 -24.31 1.38 29.45
CA ALA A 87 -24.71 1.03 28.09
C ALA A 87 -25.39 2.19 27.32
N TRP A 88 -26.16 3.04 28.02
CA TRP A 88 -26.82 4.20 27.40
C TRP A 88 -25.83 5.23 26.84
N TYR A 89 -24.65 5.37 27.45
CA TYR A 89 -23.65 6.34 27.01
C TYR A 89 -23.07 5.94 25.66
N TRP A 90 -22.77 4.65 25.48
CA TRP A 90 -22.34 4.11 24.19
C TRP A 90 -23.42 4.22 23.13
N GLN A 91 -24.68 4.02 23.46
CA GLN A 91 -25.80 4.25 22.53
C GLN A 91 -25.85 5.72 22.08
N LEU A 92 -25.74 6.67 23.01
CA LEU A 92 -25.70 8.09 22.71
C LEU A 92 -24.48 8.45 21.84
N PHE A 93 -23.29 7.96 22.19
CA PHE A 93 -22.07 8.18 21.41
C PHE A 93 -22.22 7.70 19.97
N ASN A 94 -22.73 6.47 19.77
CA ASN A 94 -22.95 5.93 18.43
C ASN A 94 -23.97 6.73 17.60
N GLN A 95 -25.00 7.28 18.22
CA GLN A 95 -25.98 8.15 17.55
C GLN A 95 -25.41 9.53 17.16
N ARG A 96 -24.29 9.93 17.77
CA ARG A 96 -23.63 11.22 17.56
C ARG A 96 -22.34 11.12 16.75
N LEU A 97 -21.97 9.93 16.30
CA LEU A 97 -20.94 9.76 15.27
C LEU A 97 -21.41 10.44 13.97
N SER A 98 -20.46 10.97 13.20
CA SER A 98 -20.77 11.45 11.86
C SER A 98 -21.43 10.35 11.03
N PRO A 99 -22.40 10.64 10.14
CA PRO A 99 -23.10 9.60 9.38
C PRO A 99 -22.17 8.67 8.58
N THR A 100 -21.09 9.23 8.02
CA THR A 100 -20.07 8.44 7.31
C THR A 100 -19.34 7.48 8.23
N VAL A 101 -18.91 7.94 9.41
CA VAL A 101 -18.21 7.10 10.38
C VAL A 101 -19.15 6.10 11.05
N ALA A 102 -20.38 6.50 11.38
CA ALA A 102 -21.39 5.64 11.97
C ALA A 102 -21.67 4.43 11.07
N ARG A 103 -21.85 4.65 9.76
CA ARG A 103 -22.02 3.56 8.78
C ARG A 103 -20.81 2.62 8.71
N LEU A 104 -19.62 3.12 9.04
CA LEU A 104 -18.37 2.38 8.95
C LEU A 104 -18.07 1.56 10.22
N LEU A 105 -18.30 2.15 11.39
CA LEU A 105 -17.82 1.60 12.67
C LEU A 105 -18.95 1.25 13.65
N ALA A 106 -20.10 1.93 13.59
CA ALA A 106 -21.14 1.75 14.60
C ALA A 106 -21.82 0.36 14.50
N PRO A 107 -22.11 -0.30 15.63
CA PRO A 107 -21.88 0.18 17.00
C PRO A 107 -20.41 0.06 17.42
N VAL A 108 -19.89 1.11 18.06
CA VAL A 108 -18.59 1.13 18.74
C VAL A 108 -18.83 0.95 20.23
N GLU A 109 -18.13 0.01 20.85
CA GLU A 109 -18.17 -0.25 22.29
C GLU A 109 -16.82 -0.83 22.78
N PRO A 110 -16.53 -0.80 24.10
CA PRO A 110 -15.30 -1.38 24.64
C PRO A 110 -15.27 -2.89 24.47
N LEU A 111 -14.15 -3.41 24.01
CA LEU A 111 -13.89 -4.83 23.94
C LEU A 111 -12.89 -5.23 25.01
N HIS A 112 -13.36 -5.99 26.00
CA HIS A 112 -12.55 -6.40 27.15
C HIS A 112 -11.57 -7.54 26.82
N ASN A 113 -11.89 -8.38 25.83
CA ASN A 113 -11.06 -9.51 25.44
C ASN A 113 -10.30 -9.18 24.16
N LYS A 114 -8.97 -9.09 24.27
CA LYS A 114 -8.09 -8.95 23.11
C LYS A 114 -8.30 -10.11 22.13
N PRO A 115 -8.43 -9.84 20.81
CA PRO A 115 -8.45 -10.89 19.80
C PRO A 115 -7.16 -11.71 19.81
N GLN A 116 -7.28 -13.03 19.58
CA GLN A 116 -6.11 -13.93 19.50
C GLN A 116 -5.38 -13.86 18.14
N ALA A 117 -6.06 -13.37 17.10
CA ALA A 117 -5.51 -13.29 15.76
C ALA A 117 -4.40 -12.22 15.66
N PRO A 118 -3.36 -12.45 14.83
CA PRO A 118 -2.31 -11.47 14.62
C PRO A 118 -2.87 -10.18 14.00
N THR A 119 -2.40 -9.05 14.50
CA THR A 119 -2.82 -7.72 14.06
C THR A 119 -1.70 -7.04 13.27
N LEU A 120 -2.07 -6.06 12.44
CA LEU A 120 -1.13 -5.12 11.83
C LEU A 120 -1.46 -3.70 12.26
N GLY A 121 -0.41 -2.90 12.48
CA GLY A 121 -0.51 -1.51 12.87
C GLY A 121 -0.56 -0.55 11.68
N CYS A 122 -1.30 0.53 11.82
CA CYS A 122 -1.28 1.68 10.92
C CYS A 122 -1.34 2.98 11.72
N ARG A 123 -0.89 4.08 11.10
CA ARG A 123 -1.07 5.41 11.66
C ARG A 123 -2.43 5.95 11.25
N VAL A 124 -3.13 6.52 12.21
CA VAL A 124 -4.36 7.27 11.98
C VAL A 124 -4.04 8.75 12.13
N GLN A 125 -4.47 9.55 11.17
CA GLN A 125 -4.44 11.00 11.27
C GLN A 125 -5.86 11.50 11.07
N ILE A 126 -6.31 12.40 11.93
CA ILE A 126 -7.58 13.08 11.76
C ILE A 126 -7.34 14.57 11.76
N ARG A 127 -8.00 15.26 10.85
CA ARG A 127 -8.02 16.72 10.77
C ARG A 127 -9.46 17.17 10.68
N ARG A 128 -9.87 18.09 11.56
CA ARG A 128 -11.22 18.68 11.59
C ARG A 128 -11.09 20.15 11.93
N GLY A 129 -11.48 21.03 11.01
CA GLY A 129 -11.25 22.46 11.18
C GLY A 129 -9.77 22.77 11.43
N GLY A 130 -9.47 23.40 12.58
CA GLY A 130 -8.09 23.67 13.04
C GLY A 130 -7.48 22.58 13.94
N GLU A 131 -8.24 21.56 14.29
CA GLU A 131 -7.80 20.46 15.15
C GLU A 131 -7.14 19.36 14.32
N GLN A 132 -6.04 18.81 14.82
CA GLN A 132 -5.36 17.66 14.23
C GLN A 132 -4.88 16.71 15.32
N LEU A 133 -5.09 15.41 15.10
CA LEU A 133 -4.62 14.36 15.99
C LEU A 133 -3.92 13.26 15.20
N HIS A 134 -2.89 12.69 15.79
CA HIS A 134 -2.22 11.49 15.32
C HIS A 134 -2.38 10.38 16.35
N ALA A 135 -2.76 9.21 15.89
CA ALA A 135 -2.95 8.03 16.70
C ALA A 135 -2.45 6.79 15.94
N HIS A 136 -2.50 5.65 16.60
CA HIS A 136 -2.21 4.34 16.03
C HIS A 136 -3.43 3.45 16.12
N MET A 137 -3.67 2.68 15.06
CA MET A 137 -4.72 1.66 15.03
C MET A 137 -4.09 0.31 14.71
N HIS A 138 -4.45 -0.72 15.47
CA HIS A 138 -4.18 -2.11 15.13
C HIS A 138 -5.48 -2.86 14.88
N ALA A 139 -5.48 -3.71 13.87
CA ALA A 139 -6.60 -4.55 13.49
C ALA A 139 -6.07 -5.85 12.89
N THR A 140 -6.92 -6.87 12.71
CA THR A 140 -6.54 -8.00 11.86
C THR A 140 -6.50 -7.54 10.39
N PRO A 141 -5.74 -8.22 9.50
CA PRO A 141 -5.75 -7.90 8.06
C PRO A 141 -7.15 -7.88 7.46
N ASP A 142 -7.99 -8.82 7.88
CA ASP A 142 -9.39 -8.95 7.44
C ASP A 142 -10.27 -7.77 7.90
N THR A 143 -10.16 -7.35 9.17
CA THR A 143 -10.86 -6.16 9.68
C THR A 143 -10.39 -4.88 8.97
N LEU A 144 -9.09 -4.73 8.71
CA LEU A 144 -8.57 -3.58 7.97
C LEU A 144 -9.08 -3.55 6.53
N LEU A 145 -9.13 -4.70 5.84
CA LEU A 145 -9.70 -4.78 4.49
C LEU A 145 -11.19 -4.45 4.49
N ARG A 146 -11.95 -4.89 5.50
CA ARG A 146 -13.36 -4.45 5.65
C ARG A 146 -13.45 -2.94 5.84
N LEU A 147 -12.62 -2.33 6.67
CA LEU A 147 -12.57 -0.88 6.86
C LEU A 147 -12.36 -0.15 5.52
N LEU A 148 -11.33 -0.57 4.77
CA LEU A 148 -10.91 0.07 3.52
C LEU A 148 -11.92 -0.12 2.37
N ARG A 149 -12.78 -1.14 2.45
CA ARG A 149 -13.77 -1.46 1.40
C ARG A 149 -15.19 -0.99 1.71
N SER A 150 -15.48 -0.67 2.97
CA SER A 150 -16.83 -0.26 3.40
C SER A 150 -17.14 1.22 3.14
N ALA A 151 -16.18 2.00 2.65
CA ALA A 151 -16.35 3.41 2.32
C ALA A 151 -15.53 3.80 1.09
N SER A 152 -15.79 4.99 0.55
CA SER A 152 -15.08 5.55 -0.61
C SER A 152 -13.73 6.15 -0.19
N TRP A 153 -12.84 5.32 0.34
CA TRP A 153 -11.46 5.70 0.61
C TRP A 153 -10.74 6.08 -0.68
N GLN A 154 -9.92 7.12 -0.61
CA GLN A 154 -9.09 7.59 -1.71
C GLN A 154 -7.63 7.26 -1.41
N ALA A 155 -6.99 6.52 -2.32
CA ALA A 155 -5.56 6.27 -2.21
C ALA A 155 -4.80 7.60 -2.34
N ARG A 156 -3.79 7.85 -1.49
CA ARG A 156 -2.95 9.05 -1.61
C ARG A 156 -1.96 8.83 -2.75
N THR A 157 -2.39 9.12 -3.97
CA THR A 157 -1.48 9.16 -5.12
C THR A 157 -0.64 10.43 -5.02
N ARG A 158 0.64 10.30 -4.69
CA ARG A 158 1.61 11.36 -4.96
C ARG A 158 2.16 11.13 -6.36
N THR A 159 2.18 12.17 -7.19
CA THR A 159 2.96 12.12 -8.42
C THR A 159 4.40 11.78 -8.05
N VAL A 160 4.94 10.76 -8.70
CA VAL A 160 6.37 10.50 -8.61
C VAL A 160 7.05 11.74 -9.18
N ASP A 161 8.06 12.24 -8.47
CA ASP A 161 8.85 13.36 -8.95
C ASP A 161 9.44 12.98 -10.32
N GLU A 162 9.33 13.86 -11.31
CA GLU A 162 9.88 13.65 -12.66
C GLU A 162 11.40 13.46 -12.62
N SER A 163 12.07 13.87 -11.54
CA SER A 163 13.48 13.61 -11.30
C SER A 163 13.80 12.14 -10.97
N TRP A 164 12.81 11.34 -10.60
CA TRP A 164 13.01 9.93 -10.25
C TRP A 164 13.22 9.08 -11.51
N SER A 165 14.48 8.78 -11.81
CA SER A 165 14.85 7.95 -12.95
C SER A 165 14.82 6.46 -12.61
N VAL A 166 14.18 5.68 -13.47
CA VAL A 166 14.26 4.21 -13.46
C VAL A 166 15.23 3.78 -14.54
N ALA A 167 16.38 3.25 -14.14
CA ALA A 167 17.31 2.61 -15.07
C ALA A 167 16.90 1.14 -15.27
N SER A 168 16.65 0.75 -16.51
CA SER A 168 16.49 -0.66 -16.89
C SER A 168 17.55 -1.01 -17.92
N PRO A 169 18.30 -2.12 -17.75
CA PRO A 169 19.28 -2.54 -18.74
C PRO A 169 18.58 -2.93 -20.03
N LEU A 170 19.01 -2.37 -21.16
CA LEU A 170 18.57 -2.78 -22.48
C LEU A 170 19.37 -4.02 -22.89
N ILE A 171 18.74 -5.19 -22.79
CA ILE A 171 19.34 -6.45 -23.25
C ILE A 171 19.20 -6.54 -24.77
N ILE A 172 20.32 -6.45 -25.48
CA ILE A 172 20.35 -6.55 -26.95
C ILE A 172 20.41 -8.00 -27.44
N GLY A 173 20.88 -8.92 -26.60
CA GLY A 173 20.95 -10.33 -26.91
C GLY A 173 21.67 -11.14 -25.84
N GLU A 174 21.61 -12.45 -26.02
CA GLU A 174 22.16 -13.43 -25.09
C GLU A 174 23.11 -14.38 -25.83
N MET A 175 24.16 -14.80 -25.11
CA MET A 175 25.08 -15.83 -25.58
C MET A 175 25.67 -16.62 -24.42
N SER A 176 26.07 -17.85 -24.72
CA SER A 176 26.79 -18.71 -23.82
C SER A 176 28.25 -18.75 -24.21
N LEU A 177 29.12 -18.32 -23.31
CA LEU A 177 30.57 -18.42 -23.46
C LEU A 177 31.13 -19.35 -22.39
N THR A 178 32.13 -20.15 -22.76
CA THR A 178 32.89 -20.92 -21.77
C THR A 178 33.68 -19.97 -20.88
N ARG A 179 34.06 -20.44 -19.68
CA ARG A 179 34.87 -19.65 -18.76
C ARG A 179 36.20 -19.20 -19.39
N GLU A 180 36.79 -20.04 -20.23
CA GLU A 180 38.02 -19.75 -20.96
C GLU A 180 37.81 -18.64 -21.99
N GLN A 181 36.71 -18.69 -22.76
CA GLN A 181 36.35 -17.65 -23.73
C GLN A 181 36.15 -16.29 -23.04
N ILE A 182 35.41 -16.28 -21.92
CA ILE A 182 35.20 -15.06 -21.12
C ILE A 182 36.54 -14.50 -20.62
N ALA A 183 37.44 -15.37 -20.15
CA ALA A 183 38.77 -14.96 -19.68
C ALA A 183 39.68 -14.46 -20.81
N SER A 184 39.48 -14.92 -22.05
CA SER A 184 40.24 -14.49 -23.22
C SER A 184 39.76 -13.18 -23.83
N LEU A 185 38.55 -12.70 -23.52
CA LEU A 185 37.99 -11.47 -24.09
C LEU A 185 38.91 -10.25 -23.84
N ARG A 186 39.00 -9.38 -24.85
CA ARG A 186 39.74 -8.11 -24.84
C ARG A 186 38.85 -6.96 -25.31
N PRO A 187 39.11 -5.71 -24.87
CA PRO A 187 38.45 -4.55 -25.44
C PRO A 187 38.66 -4.49 -26.95
N GLY A 188 37.57 -4.38 -27.72
CA GLY A 188 37.59 -4.40 -29.18
C GLY A 188 37.17 -5.74 -29.80
N ASP A 189 37.06 -6.81 -29.01
CA ASP A 189 36.49 -8.07 -29.49
C ASP A 189 35.01 -7.87 -29.85
N VAL A 190 34.62 -8.46 -30.98
CA VAL A 190 33.23 -8.46 -31.45
C VAL A 190 32.57 -9.76 -31.02
N VAL A 191 31.47 -9.64 -30.28
CA VAL A 191 30.65 -10.75 -29.85
C VAL A 191 29.32 -10.73 -30.60
N LEU A 192 28.91 -11.86 -31.15
CA LEU A 192 27.63 -12.02 -31.85
C LEU A 192 26.68 -12.85 -30.97
N PRO A 193 25.64 -12.25 -30.37
CA PRO A 193 24.67 -12.98 -29.58
C PRO A 193 24.05 -14.15 -30.35
N ALA A 194 23.86 -15.29 -29.69
CA ALA A 194 23.16 -16.43 -30.27
C ALA A 194 21.65 -16.15 -30.37
N HIS A 195 21.12 -15.39 -29.42
CA HIS A 195 19.75 -14.92 -29.41
C HIS A 195 19.74 -13.39 -29.36
N CYS A 196 19.52 -12.76 -30.51
CA CYS A 196 19.35 -11.31 -30.58
C CYS A 196 17.91 -10.93 -30.22
N GLN A 197 17.76 -9.94 -29.34
CA GLN A 197 16.45 -9.36 -29.01
C GLN A 197 16.05 -8.24 -29.99
N PHE A 198 17.02 -7.75 -30.77
CA PHE A 198 16.85 -6.73 -31.80
C PHE A 198 17.49 -7.20 -33.11
N ASP A 199 16.87 -6.87 -34.22
CA ASP A 199 17.42 -7.06 -35.55
C ASP A 199 18.33 -5.87 -35.96
N SER A 200 18.94 -5.99 -37.15
CA SER A 200 19.81 -4.94 -37.70
C SER A 200 19.07 -3.68 -38.12
N ALA A 201 17.74 -3.70 -38.21
CA ALA A 201 16.91 -2.53 -38.46
C ALA A 201 16.47 -1.82 -37.16
N GLY A 202 16.89 -2.33 -36.00
CA GLY A 202 16.55 -1.78 -34.70
C GLY A 202 15.19 -2.24 -34.16
N GLN A 203 14.52 -3.18 -34.83
CA GLN A 203 13.25 -3.74 -34.37
C GLN A 203 13.51 -4.90 -33.42
N GLY A 204 12.75 -4.97 -32.34
CA GLY A 204 12.97 -6.01 -31.34
C GLY A 204 11.95 -6.01 -30.23
N PHE A 205 12.30 -6.74 -29.16
CA PHE A 205 11.45 -6.90 -27.99
C PHE A 205 12.17 -6.48 -26.72
N LEU A 206 11.49 -5.70 -25.89
CA LEU A 206 11.96 -5.32 -24.56
C LEU A 206 11.08 -5.97 -23.49
N SER A 207 11.72 -6.67 -22.56
CA SER A 207 11.06 -7.06 -21.31
C SER A 207 11.14 -5.92 -20.30
N LEU A 208 10.02 -5.25 -20.02
CA LEU A 208 9.92 -4.18 -19.03
C LEU A 208 8.81 -4.48 -18.03
N ALA A 209 9.12 -4.42 -16.73
CA ALA A 209 8.16 -4.65 -15.65
C ALA A 209 7.38 -5.98 -15.78
N GLY A 210 8.04 -7.04 -16.27
CA GLY A 210 7.42 -8.36 -16.46
C GLY A 210 6.51 -8.47 -17.70
N ARG A 211 6.51 -7.45 -18.58
CA ARG A 211 5.75 -7.42 -19.83
C ARG A 211 6.68 -7.33 -21.02
N GLN A 212 6.30 -7.94 -22.13
CA GLN A 212 7.04 -7.83 -23.38
C GLN A 212 6.48 -6.71 -24.24
N TRP A 213 7.36 -5.86 -24.77
CA TRP A 213 7.01 -4.73 -25.60
C TRP A 213 7.70 -4.84 -26.95
N ALA A 214 6.95 -4.65 -28.03
CA ALA A 214 7.55 -4.41 -29.34
C ALA A 214 8.22 -3.04 -29.32
N ALA A 215 9.52 -3.04 -29.59
CA ALA A 215 10.39 -1.89 -29.47
C ALA A 215 11.12 -1.61 -30.79
N GLN A 216 11.32 -0.33 -31.07
CA GLN A 216 12.13 0.16 -32.18
C GLN A 216 13.23 1.04 -31.63
N THR A 217 14.48 0.80 -32.02
CA THR A 217 15.57 1.73 -31.79
C THR A 217 15.70 2.69 -32.96
N ASP A 218 15.98 3.96 -32.64
CA ASP A 218 16.32 5.00 -33.62
C ASP A 218 17.54 5.75 -33.10
N GLN A 219 18.44 6.14 -33.99
CA GLN A 219 19.66 6.85 -33.61
C GLN A 219 19.57 8.29 -34.10
N HIS A 220 19.54 9.24 -33.15
CA HIS A 220 19.55 10.66 -33.45
C HIS A 220 20.64 11.38 -32.66
N ALA A 221 21.48 12.15 -33.34
CA ALA A 221 22.55 12.96 -32.72
C ALA A 221 23.41 12.20 -31.68
N GLN A 222 23.92 11.02 -32.06
CA GLN A 222 24.74 10.14 -31.21
C GLN A 222 24.02 9.58 -29.96
N ARG A 223 22.70 9.70 -29.88
CA ARG A 223 21.88 9.07 -28.84
C ARG A 223 21.02 7.99 -29.46
N LEU A 224 20.96 6.85 -28.77
CA LEU A 224 20.01 5.78 -29.07
C LEU A 224 18.69 6.10 -28.38
N PHE A 225 17.63 6.21 -29.16
CA PHE A 225 16.26 6.33 -28.69
C PHE A 225 15.58 4.99 -28.81
N LEU A 226 14.76 4.65 -27.82
CA LEU A 226 13.95 3.46 -27.83
C LEU A 226 12.48 3.87 -27.81
N ARG A 227 11.73 3.49 -28.84
CA ARG A 227 10.28 3.68 -28.93
C ARG A 227 9.60 2.36 -28.63
N LEU A 228 8.75 2.36 -27.59
CA LEU A 228 7.84 1.25 -27.31
C LEU A 228 6.53 1.48 -28.08
N SER A 229 6.01 0.46 -28.76
CA SER A 229 4.81 0.60 -29.60
C SER A 229 3.57 -0.04 -28.95
N HIS A 230 3.63 -1.33 -28.64
CA HIS A 230 2.53 -2.07 -28.02
C HIS A 230 3.07 -3.23 -27.16
N GLU A 231 2.24 -3.67 -26.22
CA GLU A 231 2.51 -4.84 -25.37
C GLU A 231 2.21 -6.12 -26.15
N GLU A 232 3.19 -7.01 -26.27
CA GLU A 232 2.99 -8.34 -26.84
C GLU A 232 2.58 -9.33 -25.74
N HIS A 233 1.47 -10.02 -25.97
CA HIS A 233 1.04 -11.11 -25.11
C HIS A 233 1.80 -12.36 -25.55
N ARG A 234 2.82 -12.79 -24.79
CA ARG A 234 3.33 -14.15 -24.97
C ARG A 234 2.19 -15.11 -24.66
N HIS A 235 1.63 -15.71 -25.70
CA HIS A 235 0.87 -16.94 -25.56
C HIS A 235 1.79 -17.96 -24.87
N HIS A 236 1.46 -18.28 -23.62
CA HIS A 236 2.00 -19.48 -22.97
C HIS A 236 1.43 -20.69 -23.72
N GLU A 237 2.14 -21.16 -24.74
CA GLU A 237 1.97 -22.52 -25.23
C GLU A 237 2.87 -23.44 -24.39
N TYR A 238 2.19 -24.22 -23.54
CA TYR A 238 2.59 -25.45 -22.84
C TYR A 238 3.79 -25.43 -21.88
#